data_AF-A0A8D8T0B7-F1
#
_entry.id   AF-A0A8D8T0B7-F1
#
_cell.length_a   1.000
_cell.length_b   1.000
_cell.length_c   1.000
_cell.angle_alpha   90.00
_cell.angle_beta   90.00
_cell.angle_gamma   90.00
#
_symmetry.space_group_name_H-M   'P 1'
#
loop_
_entity.id
_entity.type
_entity.pdbx_description
1 polymer ?
#
loop_
_entity_poly.entity_id
_entity_poly.type
_entity_poly.pdbx_seq_one_letter_code
_entity_poly.pdbx_strand_id
1 'polypeptide(L)'
;ACFNQKCVDPCPGTCGQNANCKVINHSPICTCKAGFTGDPLAYCNRIPPTRPLESPPEYVNPCVPSPCGPYAQCRDINGSPSCSCLANYIGVPPNCRPECVQNNDCSNDKACINEKCQD
;
A
#
# COMPACT_ATOMS: atom_id res chain seq x y z
N ALA A 1 -17.47 -0.21 50.86
CA ALA A 1 -17.36 1.04 51.62
C ALA A 1 -18.10 0.90 52.95
N CYS A 2 -17.80 1.75 53.94
CA CYS A 2 -18.52 1.74 55.21
C CYS A 2 -19.63 2.81 55.16
N PHE A 3 -20.88 2.42 55.42
CA PHE A 3 -22.01 3.33 55.54
C PHE A 3 -22.70 3.06 56.87
N ASN A 4 -22.84 4.08 57.74
CA ASN A 4 -23.43 3.93 59.08
C ASN A 4 -22.83 2.77 59.92
N GLN A 5 -21.49 2.71 60.01
CA GLN A 5 -20.75 1.67 60.77
C GLN A 5 -20.96 0.23 60.25
N LYS A 6 -21.55 0.06 59.06
CA LYS A 6 -21.74 -1.23 58.40
C LYS A 6 -20.99 -1.27 57.07
N CYS A 7 -20.25 -2.34 56.82
CA CYS A 7 -19.61 -2.60 55.54
C CYS A 7 -20.69 -2.94 54.51
N VAL A 8 -20.77 -2.13 53.45
CA VAL A 8 -21.65 -2.34 52.30
C VAL A 8 -20.82 -2.44 51.03
N ASP A 9 -21.26 -3.25 50.08
CA ASP A 9 -20.64 -3.33 48.76
C ASP A 9 -20.81 -1.98 48.05
N PRO A 10 -19.74 -1.27 47.67
CA PRO A 10 -19.84 0.02 46.99
C PRO A 10 -20.07 -0.11 45.48
N CYS A 11 -20.14 -1.32 44.92
CA CYS A 11 -20.29 -1.53 43.48
C CYS A 11 -21.68 -1.24 42.88
N PRO A 12 -22.81 -1.54 43.55
CA PRO A 12 -24.14 -1.30 42.98
C PRO A 12 -24.34 0.16 42.59
N GLY A 13 -24.53 0.42 41.30
CA GLY A 13 -24.81 1.76 40.75
C GLY A 13 -23.60 2.69 40.58
N THR A 14 -22.37 2.24 40.85
CA THR A 14 -21.18 3.10 40.78
C THR A 14 -20.48 3.11 39.43
N CYS A 15 -20.48 1.98 38.71
CA CYS A 15 -19.82 1.87 37.40
C CYS A 15 -20.79 2.03 36.23
N GLY A 16 -20.27 2.52 35.10
CA GLY A 16 -21.02 2.69 33.86
C GLY A 16 -21.40 1.36 33.20
N GLN A 17 -22.22 1.44 32.14
CA GLN A 17 -22.61 0.23 31.40
C GLN A 17 -21.40 -0.41 30.71
N ASN A 18 -21.43 -1.74 30.62
CA ASN A 18 -20.34 -2.56 30.08
C ASN A 18 -19.00 -2.42 30.82
N ALA A 19 -19.02 -1.94 32.07
CA ALA A 19 -17.89 -1.97 32.99
C ALA A 19 -18.04 -3.10 34.03
N ASN A 20 -16.91 -3.52 34.58
CA ASN A 20 -16.78 -4.37 35.75
C ASN A 20 -16.40 -3.51 36.95
N CYS A 21 -17.00 -3.78 38.10
CA CYS A 21 -16.63 -3.16 39.36
C CYS A 21 -15.75 -4.10 40.18
N LYS A 22 -14.64 -3.60 40.70
CA LYS A 22 -13.78 -4.31 41.65
C LYS A 22 -13.54 -3.42 42.87
N VAL A 23 -13.74 -3.95 44.06
CA VAL A 23 -13.47 -3.22 45.30
C VAL A 23 -12.01 -3.39 45.68
N ILE A 24 -11.26 -2.29 45.78
CA ILE A 24 -9.86 -2.25 46.23
C ILE A 24 -9.77 -1.22 47.36
N ASN A 25 -9.26 -1.62 48.52
CA ASN A 25 -9.13 -0.75 49.71
C ASN A 25 -10.46 -0.03 50.07
N HIS A 26 -11.57 -0.77 50.12
CA HIS A 26 -12.93 -0.27 50.36
C HIS A 26 -13.51 0.71 49.32
N SER A 27 -12.76 0.98 48.24
CA SER A 27 -13.17 1.85 47.13
C SER A 27 -13.54 1.05 45.89
N PRO A 28 -14.63 1.40 45.18
CA PRO A 28 -14.99 0.78 43.91
C PRO A 28 -14.06 1.29 42.80
N ILE A 29 -13.50 0.37 42.03
CA ILE A 29 -12.70 0.64 40.84
C ILE A 29 -13.43 0.05 39.64
N CYS A 30 -13.73 0.91 38.66
CA CYS A 30 -14.44 0.53 37.45
C CYS A 30 -13.45 0.28 36.31
N THR A 31 -13.65 -0.80 35.56
CA THR A 31 -12.84 -1.14 34.38
C THR A 31 -13.74 -1.63 33.26
N CYS A 32 -13.48 -1.27 32.00
CA CYS A 32 -14.29 -1.79 30.89
C CYS A 32 -14.15 -3.31 30.78
N LYS A 33 -15.25 -3.99 30.42
CA LYS A 33 -15.23 -5.43 30.14
C LYS A 33 -14.29 -5.74 28.98
N ALA A 34 -13.82 -6.98 28.90
CA ALA A 34 -13.03 -7.45 27.78
C ALA A 34 -13.77 -7.21 26.45
N GLY A 35 -13.08 -6.60 25.48
CA GLY A 35 -13.70 -6.21 24.20
C GLY A 35 -14.43 -4.86 24.22
N PHE A 36 -14.36 -4.09 25.31
CA PHE A 36 -14.92 -2.75 25.43
C PHE A 36 -13.86 -1.71 25.82
N THR A 37 -14.06 -0.46 25.40
CA THR A 37 -13.19 0.69 25.64
C THR A 37 -14.02 1.96 25.90
N GLY A 38 -13.42 2.99 26.49
CA GLY A 38 -14.10 4.24 26.85
C GLY A 38 -14.00 4.53 28.34
N ASP A 39 -15.00 5.25 28.87
CA ASP A 39 -15.04 5.65 30.27
C ASP A 39 -15.77 4.60 31.12
N PRO A 40 -15.10 3.90 32.05
CA PRO A 40 -15.71 2.88 32.88
C PRO A 40 -16.67 3.42 33.96
N LEU A 41 -16.68 4.73 34.24
CA LEU A 41 -17.64 5.36 35.14
C LEU A 41 -18.91 5.79 34.41
N ALA A 42 -18.79 6.23 33.16
CA ALA A 42 -19.92 6.66 32.34
C ALA A 42 -20.47 5.52 31.47
N TYR A 43 -19.69 5.06 30.49
CA TYR A 43 -20.12 4.09 29.48
C TYR A 43 -18.93 3.52 28.69
N CYS A 44 -18.84 2.18 28.61
CA CYS A 44 -17.89 1.50 27.73
C CYS A 44 -18.54 1.08 26.40
N ASN A 45 -17.88 1.42 25.30
CA ASN A 45 -18.24 1.08 23.93
C ASN A 45 -17.52 -0.19 23.47
N ARG A 46 -18.10 -0.95 22.54
CA ARG A 46 -17.37 -2.09 21.95
C ARG A 46 -16.12 -1.59 21.23
N ILE A 47 -15.01 -2.30 21.41
CA ILE A 47 -13.79 -2.06 20.64
C ILE A 47 -14.12 -2.39 19.18
N PRO A 48 -13.97 -1.45 18.25
CA PRO A 48 -14.18 -1.74 16.84
C PRO A 48 -13.18 -2.82 16.41
N PRO A 49 -13.58 -3.73 15.49
CA PRO A 49 -12.63 -4.69 14.96
C PRO A 49 -11.47 -3.92 14.34
N THR A 50 -10.24 -4.28 14.72
CA THR A 50 -9.06 -3.82 14.01
C THR A 50 -9.19 -4.31 12.58
N ARG A 51 -9.21 -3.38 11.61
CA ARG A 51 -9.10 -3.77 10.20
C ARG A 51 -7.85 -4.65 10.08
N PRO A 52 -7.92 -5.79 9.37
CA PRO A 52 -6.72 -6.50 9.00
C PRO A 52 -5.73 -5.49 8.41
N LEU A 53 -4.47 -5.57 8.82
CA LEU A 53 -3.42 -4.83 8.13
C LEU A 53 -3.51 -5.24 6.66
N GLU A 54 -3.84 -4.29 5.78
CA GLU A 54 -3.80 -4.55 4.34
C GLU A 54 -2.43 -5.14 4.02
N SER A 55 -2.44 -6.31 3.38
CA SER A 55 -1.23 -6.98 2.93
C SER A 55 -0.43 -6.01 2.06
N PRO A 56 0.91 -6.03 2.13
CA PRO A 56 1.71 -5.21 1.23
C PRO A 56 1.28 -5.47 -0.21
N PRO A 57 1.23 -4.42 -1.06
CA PRO A 57 0.83 -4.59 -2.44
C PRO A 57 1.74 -5.61 -3.13
N GLU A 58 1.14 -6.56 -3.83
CA GLU A 58 1.92 -7.52 -4.61
C GLU A 58 2.71 -6.79 -5.70
N TYR A 59 3.97 -7.19 -5.88
CA TYR A 59 4.80 -6.63 -6.94
C TYR A 59 4.28 -7.08 -8.31
N VAL A 60 3.89 -6.11 -9.14
CA VAL A 60 3.53 -6.33 -10.53
C VAL A 60 4.64 -5.76 -11.39
N ASN A 61 5.23 -6.58 -12.26
CA ASN A 61 6.29 -6.13 -13.17
C ASN A 61 5.69 -5.19 -14.24
N PRO A 62 6.07 -3.90 -14.27
CA PRO A 62 5.49 -2.90 -15.18
C PRO A 62 5.94 -3.08 -16.64
N CYS A 63 6.91 -3.96 -16.90
CA CYS A 63 7.39 -4.30 -18.24
C CYS A 63 6.65 -5.51 -18.85
N VAL A 64 5.65 -6.09 -18.18
CA VAL A 64 4.90 -7.26 -18.67
C VAL A 64 3.39 -7.02 -18.60
N PRO A 65 2.70 -6.88 -19.75
CA PRO A 65 3.24 -6.77 -21.11
C PRO A 65 4.02 -5.46 -21.32
N SER A 66 5.01 -5.45 -22.22
CA SER A 66 5.89 -4.29 -22.39
C SER A 66 5.14 -3.08 -22.94
N PRO A 67 5.18 -1.91 -22.24
CA PRO A 67 4.57 -0.68 -22.73
C PRO A 67 5.47 0.08 -23.73
N CYS A 68 6.72 -0.36 -23.91
CA CYS A 68 7.75 0.41 -24.61
C CYS A 68 7.73 0.28 -26.13
N GLY A 69 6.86 -0.56 -26.70
CA GLY A 69 6.78 -0.78 -28.15
C GLY A 69 7.96 -1.60 -28.72
N PRO A 70 7.95 -1.84 -30.04
CA PRO A 70 9.00 -2.59 -30.73
C PRO A 70 10.32 -1.83 -30.74
N TYR A 71 11.44 -2.57 -30.81
CA TYR A 71 12.80 -2.03 -30.82
C TYR A 71 13.17 -1.14 -29.62
N ALA A 72 12.43 -1.27 -28.52
CA ALA A 72 12.71 -0.61 -27.26
C ALA A 72 12.92 -1.63 -26.14
N GLN A 73 13.88 -1.35 -25.25
CA GLN A 73 14.06 -2.08 -24.01
C GLN A 73 13.24 -1.41 -22.88
N CYS A 74 12.58 -2.23 -22.07
CA CYS A 74 11.90 -1.82 -20.84
C CYS A 74 12.76 -2.16 -19.62
N ARG A 75 12.88 -1.21 -18.68
CA ARG A 75 13.54 -1.39 -17.39
C ARG A 75 12.60 -0.94 -16.28
N ASP A 76 12.38 -1.78 -15.28
CA ASP A 76 11.70 -1.37 -14.04
C ASP A 76 12.61 -0.44 -13.24
N ILE A 77 12.15 0.78 -12.97
CA ILE A 77 12.78 1.72 -12.07
C ILE A 77 11.77 2.07 -10.97
N ASN A 78 11.93 1.45 -9.79
CA ASN A 78 11.06 1.66 -8.62
C ASN A 78 9.56 1.37 -8.92
N GLY A 79 9.26 0.30 -9.65
CA GLY A 79 7.89 -0.10 -10.00
C GLY A 79 7.28 0.72 -11.15
N SER A 80 8.07 1.57 -11.82
CA SER A 80 7.67 2.28 -13.03
C SER A 80 8.44 1.77 -14.26
N PRO A 81 7.80 1.62 -15.42
CA PRO A 81 8.47 1.20 -16.64
C PRO A 81 9.26 2.38 -17.23
N SER A 82 10.56 2.19 -17.42
CA SER A 82 11.42 3.12 -18.14
C SER A 82 11.79 2.52 -19.49
N CYS A 83 11.50 3.26 -20.55
CA CYS A 83 11.71 2.81 -21.93
C CYS A 83 12.90 3.52 -22.57
N SER A 84 13.70 2.78 -23.32
CA SER A 84 14.75 3.34 -24.18
C SER A 84 14.89 2.53 -25.47
N CYS A 85 15.23 3.15 -26.60
CA CYS A 85 15.48 2.41 -27.82
C CYS A 85 16.68 1.46 -27.66
N LEU A 86 16.62 0.31 -28.35
CA LEU A 86 17.76 -0.60 -28.45
C LEU A 86 18.94 0.08 -29.15
N ALA A 87 20.14 -0.46 -28.96
CA ALA A 87 21.34 0.03 -29.66
C ALA A 87 21.10 0.01 -31.17
N ASN A 88 21.46 1.10 -31.85
CA ASN A 88 21.28 1.35 -33.28
C ASN A 88 19.85 1.71 -33.75
N TYR A 89 18.86 1.75 -32.85
CA TYR A 89 17.53 2.28 -33.18
C TYR A 89 17.43 3.75 -32.77
N ILE A 90 16.81 4.55 -33.63
CA ILE A 90 16.64 6.00 -33.47
C ILE A 90 15.20 6.33 -33.08
N GLY A 91 15.03 7.47 -32.40
CA GLY A 91 13.72 7.98 -31.99
C GLY A 91 13.49 7.90 -30.49
N VAL A 92 12.23 7.94 -30.10
CA VAL A 92 11.78 7.89 -28.70
C VAL A 92 10.73 6.78 -28.58
N PRO A 93 10.85 5.87 -27.59
CA PRO A 93 9.83 4.85 -27.35
C PRO A 93 8.43 5.48 -27.20
N PRO A 94 7.37 4.85 -27.73
CA PRO A 94 7.34 3.52 -28.34
C PRO A 94 7.68 3.48 -29.85
N ASN A 95 8.09 4.60 -30.44
CA ASN A 95 8.32 4.76 -31.87
C ASN A 95 9.80 4.64 -32.24
N CYS A 96 10.51 3.68 -31.63
CA CYS A 96 11.88 3.38 -32.04
C CYS A 96 11.87 2.76 -33.44
N ARG A 97 12.79 3.21 -34.30
CA ARG A 97 12.89 2.75 -35.69
C ARG A 97 14.35 2.60 -36.12
N PRO A 98 14.65 1.76 -37.12
CA PRO A 98 16.00 1.66 -37.66
C PRO A 98 16.43 2.94 -38.39
N GLU A 99 17.71 3.05 -38.75
CA GLU A 99 18.21 4.16 -39.55
C GLU A 99 17.58 4.16 -40.95
N CYS A 100 17.46 2.98 -41.55
CA CYS A 100 16.83 2.76 -42.86
C CYS A 100 16.01 1.48 -42.88
N VAL A 101 15.02 1.42 -43.77
CA VAL A 101 14.28 0.19 -44.11
C VAL A 101 14.48 -0.15 -45.58
N GLN A 102 14.74 0.86 -46.42
CA GLN A 102 14.99 0.72 -47.86
C GLN A 102 16.22 1.52 -48.29
N ASN A 103 16.82 1.16 -49.42
CA ASN A 103 17.97 1.88 -49.98
C ASN A 103 17.68 3.37 -50.23
N ASN A 104 16.42 3.70 -50.57
CA ASN A 104 15.99 5.08 -50.81
C ASN A 104 15.90 5.93 -49.52
N ASP A 105 15.97 5.32 -48.34
CA ASP A 105 16.08 6.05 -47.07
C ASP A 105 17.52 6.56 -46.83
N CYS A 106 18.49 6.00 -47.54
CA CYS A 106 19.90 6.37 -47.49
C CYS A 106 20.23 7.42 -48.56
N SER A 107 21.39 8.09 -48.41
CA SER A 107 21.94 8.93 -49.49
C SER A 107 22.22 8.11 -50.75
N ASN A 108 22.25 8.75 -51.92
CA ASN A 108 22.37 8.06 -53.22
C ASN A 108 23.60 7.13 -53.34
N ASP A 109 24.66 7.39 -52.57
CA ASP A 109 25.90 6.61 -52.58
C ASP A 109 25.89 5.44 -51.57
N LYS A 110 24.76 5.18 -50.89
CA LYS A 110 24.63 4.18 -49.82
C LYS A 110 23.44 3.25 -50.05
N ALA A 111 23.57 2.03 -49.56
CA ALA A 111 22.50 1.04 -49.49
C ALA A 111 22.09 0.75 -48.04
N CYS A 112 20.85 0.31 -47.85
CA CYS A 112 20.37 -0.12 -46.55
C CYS A 112 20.79 -1.57 -46.32
N ILE A 113 21.81 -1.77 -45.48
CA ILE A 113 22.39 -3.08 -45.16
C ILE A 113 22.28 -3.29 -43.65
N ASN A 114 21.52 -4.30 -43.22
CA ASN A 114 21.23 -4.59 -41.81
C ASN A 114 20.68 -3.36 -41.06
N GLU A 115 19.63 -2.73 -41.62
CA GLU A 115 18.93 -1.60 -40.97
C GLU A 115 19.79 -0.34 -40.78
N LYS A 116 20.92 -0.27 -41.48
CA LYS A 116 21.92 0.78 -41.41
C LYS A 116 22.37 1.22 -42.80
N CYS A 117 22.61 2.52 -43.01
CA CYS A 117 23.10 3.02 -44.29
C CYS A 117 24.60 2.79 -44.42
N GLN A 118 25.00 1.92 -45.35
CA GLN A 118 26.39 1.55 -45.64
C GLN A 118 26.70 1.79 -47.12
N ASP A 119 27.97 2.00 -47.45
CA ASP A 119 28.45 2.21 -48.83
C ASP A 119 28.39 0.92 -49.67
#